data_AF-A0A7X7KPX2-F1
#
_entry.id   AF-A0A7X7KPX2-F1
#
_cell.length_a   1.000
_cell.length_b   1.000
_cell.length_c   1.000
_cell.angle_alpha   90.00
_cell.angle_beta   90.00
_cell.angle_gamma   90.00
#
_symmetry.space_group_name_H-M   'P 1'
#
loop_
_entity.id
_entity.type
_entity.pdbx_description
1 polymer ?
#
loop_
_entity_poly.entity_id
_entity_poly.type
_entity_poly.pdbx_seq_one_letter_code
_entity_poly.pdbx_strand_id
1 'polypeptide(L)'
;MERIIGFRQALEAFATALSTQSQEHIKPLHRHIAMRLVCEGGFLPEEVTPTPPLRAIQRGSSWSLDHAPDVRNETELTVFGGMKTKKIDVVVVKPSIGPVLAVSVKGTANAYRNLTNRMEEAVGDSTNIHIMYPGMVYGFLHVLRANREADGFDRKDAGLLVDGTLSPMIDRYAAALREMACRRLVRDDPSGYEAVAVAVVETRPQDVGRVVGVPALRESAPELALETFFPTLYRVYDRRFPFRGESVAEAPRRCWSPDSPLFRKLEGELGATWQDELGIEARLAP
;
A
#
# COMPACT_ATOMS: atom_id res chain seq x y z
N MET A 1 0.40 14.25 21.00
CA MET A 1 1.30 13.13 20.67
C MET A 1 0.76 12.52 19.39
N GLU A 2 1.53 12.52 18.30
CA GLU A 2 1.00 12.04 17.01
C GLU A 2 0.83 10.52 17.06
N ARG A 3 -0.39 10.05 16.80
CA ARG A 3 -0.77 8.64 16.93
C ARG A 3 -0.43 7.90 15.65
N ILE A 4 0.08 6.67 15.77
CA ILE A 4 0.23 5.76 14.63
C ILE A 4 -1.16 5.49 14.05
N ILE A 5 -1.30 5.70 12.75
CA ILE A 5 -2.59 5.56 12.06
C ILE A 5 -2.80 4.12 11.59
N GLY A 6 -3.91 3.52 11.99
CA GLY A 6 -4.34 2.20 11.52
C GLY A 6 -4.89 2.24 10.09
N PHE A 7 -4.95 1.09 9.42
CA PHE A 7 -5.43 1.00 8.05
C PHE A 7 -6.86 1.52 7.91
N ARG A 8 -7.76 1.11 8.81
CA ARG A 8 -9.15 1.59 8.82
C ARG A 8 -9.23 3.11 8.99
N GLN A 9 -8.47 3.69 9.93
CA GLN A 9 -8.44 5.13 10.15
C GLN A 9 -7.94 5.90 8.90
N ALA A 10 -6.97 5.33 8.17
CA ALA A 10 -6.52 5.91 6.90
C ALA A 10 -7.62 5.85 5.83
N LEU A 11 -8.41 4.77 5.77
CA LEU A 11 -9.57 4.66 4.89
C LEU A 11 -10.73 5.59 5.31
N GLU A 12 -10.92 5.81 6.61
CA GLU A 12 -11.90 6.79 7.14
C GLU A 12 -11.54 8.20 6.69
N ALA A 13 -10.27 8.59 6.78
CA ALA A 13 -9.79 9.87 6.29
C ALA A 13 -10.02 10.03 4.78
N PHE A 14 -9.77 8.96 4.01
CA PHE A 14 -10.10 8.95 2.58
C PHE A 14 -11.60 9.08 2.31
N ALA A 15 -12.44 8.37 3.05
CA ALA A 15 -13.90 8.34 2.85
C ALA A 15 -14.57 9.68 3.21
N THR A 16 -14.04 10.40 4.20
CA THR A 16 -14.60 11.65 4.72
C THR A 16 -14.03 12.92 4.09
N ALA A 17 -12.93 12.83 3.34
CA ALA A 17 -12.29 14.01 2.76
C ALA A 17 -13.24 14.83 1.87
N LEU A 18 -13.34 16.13 2.13
CA LEU A 18 -14.21 17.03 1.35
C LEU A 18 -13.56 17.54 0.07
N SER A 19 -12.23 17.47 -0.01
CA SER A 19 -11.45 17.89 -1.17
C SER A 19 -10.46 16.81 -1.56
N THR A 20 -10.34 16.59 -2.86
CA THR A 20 -9.29 15.76 -3.45
C THR A 20 -8.08 16.57 -3.91
N GLN A 21 -8.18 17.91 -3.87
CA GLN A 21 -7.06 18.80 -4.19
C GLN A 21 -5.93 18.54 -3.20
N SER A 22 -4.67 18.66 -3.64
CA SER A 22 -3.43 18.43 -2.86
C SER A 22 -3.13 16.99 -2.38
N GLN A 23 -3.92 15.97 -2.77
CA GLN A 23 -3.72 14.57 -2.36
C GLN A 23 -3.83 14.28 -0.84
N GLU A 24 -4.21 15.26 -0.02
CA GLU A 24 -4.37 15.11 1.44
C GLU A 24 -5.28 13.93 1.84
N HIS A 25 -6.30 13.65 1.04
CA HIS A 25 -7.22 12.51 1.23
C HIS A 25 -6.55 11.13 1.13
N ILE A 26 -5.36 11.00 0.52
CA ILE A 26 -4.66 9.72 0.36
C ILE A 26 -3.36 9.63 1.18
N LYS A 27 -2.79 10.76 1.63
CA LYS A 27 -1.59 10.78 2.48
C LYS A 27 -1.68 9.92 3.75
N PRO A 28 -2.81 9.83 4.46
CA PRO A 28 -2.99 8.89 5.56
C PRO A 28 -2.68 7.44 5.19
N LEU A 29 -3.04 7.01 3.98
CA LEU A 29 -2.71 5.67 3.47
C LEU A 29 -1.21 5.54 3.19
N HIS A 30 -0.56 6.56 2.64
CA HIS A 30 0.89 6.53 2.41
C HIS A 30 1.65 6.33 3.74
N ARG A 31 1.23 7.05 4.79
CA ARG A 31 1.78 6.92 6.16
C ARG A 31 1.57 5.51 6.71
N HIS A 32 0.37 4.96 6.57
CA HIS A 32 0.06 3.59 7.01
C HIS A 32 0.90 2.55 6.25
N ILE A 33 1.01 2.67 4.93
CA ILE A 33 1.80 1.76 4.10
C ILE A 33 3.29 1.83 4.47
N ALA A 34 3.85 3.02 4.69
CA ALA A 34 5.23 3.19 5.14
C ALA A 34 5.48 2.49 6.50
N MET A 35 4.57 2.68 7.46
CA MET A 35 4.59 1.96 8.74
C MET A 35 4.55 0.44 8.56
N ARG A 36 3.69 -0.05 7.67
CA ARG A 36 3.52 -1.48 7.40
C ARG A 36 4.74 -2.09 6.71
N LEU A 37 5.36 -1.39 5.76
CA LEU A 37 6.63 -1.81 5.13
C LEU A 37 7.77 -1.95 6.16
N VAL A 38 7.80 -1.14 7.22
CA VAL A 38 8.75 -1.35 8.31
C VAL A 38 8.32 -2.52 9.19
N CYS A 39 7.13 -2.47 9.79
CA CYS A 39 6.72 -3.41 10.85
C CYS A 39 6.51 -4.85 10.32
N GLU A 40 5.81 -5.00 9.19
CA GLU A 40 5.50 -6.29 8.54
C GLU A 40 6.52 -6.62 7.45
N GLY A 41 6.96 -5.61 6.71
CA GLY A 41 7.94 -5.78 5.65
C GLY A 41 9.36 -6.03 6.17
N GLY A 42 9.72 -5.58 7.37
CA GLY A 42 11.07 -5.74 7.90
C GLY A 42 12.12 -4.87 7.20
N PHE A 43 11.69 -3.81 6.52
CA PHE A 43 12.58 -2.77 5.99
C PHE A 43 12.98 -1.82 7.10
N LEU A 44 14.21 -1.31 7.07
CA LEU A 44 14.63 -0.30 8.04
C LEU A 44 13.86 1.01 7.79
N PRO A 45 13.49 1.78 8.82
CA PRO A 45 12.76 3.04 8.64
C PRO A 45 13.42 4.01 7.66
N GLU A 46 14.74 4.11 7.68
CA GLU A 46 15.55 4.95 6.79
C GLU A 46 15.57 4.47 5.33
N GLU A 47 15.22 3.21 5.07
CA GLU A 47 15.06 2.67 3.72
C GLU A 47 13.71 3.07 3.11
N VAL A 48 12.73 3.48 3.93
CA VAL A 48 11.36 3.76 3.49
C VAL A 48 11.15 5.26 3.32
N THR A 49 10.62 5.65 2.17
CA THR A 49 10.21 7.04 1.88
C THR A 49 8.75 7.07 1.44
N PRO A 50 7.87 7.90 2.01
CA PRO A 50 8.12 8.85 3.11
C PRO A 50 8.55 8.14 4.40
N THR A 51 9.45 8.76 5.16
CA THR A 51 10.05 8.14 6.35
C THR A 51 9.03 8.09 7.49
N PRO A 52 8.66 6.89 7.99
CA PRO A 52 7.73 6.76 9.10
C PRO A 52 8.37 7.24 10.41
N PRO A 53 7.58 7.55 11.45
CA PRO A 53 8.06 8.04 12.75
C PRO A 53 8.69 6.91 13.60
N LEU A 54 9.63 6.17 13.03
CA LEU A 54 10.24 4.99 13.64
C LEU A 54 11.76 5.04 13.54
N ARG A 55 12.42 4.44 14.53
CA ARG A 55 13.86 4.21 14.51
C ARG A 55 14.13 2.73 14.73
N ALA A 56 15.01 2.16 13.91
CA ALA A 56 15.53 0.82 14.14
C ALA A 56 16.75 0.90 15.06
N ILE A 57 16.81 0.01 16.05
CA ILE A 57 17.90 -0.09 17.00
C ILE A 57 18.45 -1.52 16.93
N GLN A 58 19.72 -1.63 16.57
CA GLN A 58 20.44 -2.91 16.54
C GLN A 58 21.18 -3.14 17.87
N ARG A 59 21.02 -4.32 18.46
CA ARG A 59 21.77 -4.80 19.62
C ARG A 59 22.29 -6.21 19.33
N GLY A 60 23.58 -6.31 19.01
CA GLY A 60 24.16 -7.55 18.49
C GLY A 60 23.49 -7.97 17.17
N SER A 61 22.93 -9.18 17.12
CA SER A 61 22.17 -9.67 15.98
C SER A 61 20.68 -9.30 16.00
N SER A 62 20.18 -8.76 17.12
CA SER A 62 18.76 -8.45 17.30
C SER A 62 18.43 -7.03 16.86
N TRP A 63 17.30 -6.88 16.19
CA TRP A 63 16.73 -5.59 15.79
C TRP A 63 15.49 -5.28 16.60
N SER A 64 15.32 -4.03 16.98
CA SER A 64 14.11 -3.55 17.67
C SER A 64 13.64 -2.23 17.08
N LEU A 65 12.35 -1.95 17.20
CA LEU A 65 11.75 -0.69 16.75
C LEU A 65 11.39 0.21 17.94
N ASP A 66 11.65 1.50 17.78
CA ASP A 66 11.22 2.54 18.69
C ASP A 66 10.41 3.62 17.96
N HIS A 67 9.53 4.29 18.70
CA HIS A 67 8.71 5.38 18.18
C HIS A 67 9.49 6.70 18.24
N ALA A 68 9.87 7.22 17.07
CA ALA A 68 10.71 8.40 16.90
C ALA A 68 9.99 9.42 15.98
N PRO A 69 9.10 10.27 16.50
CA PRO A 69 8.35 11.23 15.68
C PRO A 69 9.24 12.30 15.04
N ASP A 70 10.41 12.55 15.62
CA ASP A 70 11.41 13.51 15.16
C ASP A 70 12.04 13.17 13.80
N VAL A 71 12.07 11.89 13.41
CA VAL A 71 12.69 11.45 12.14
C VAL A 71 11.73 11.40 10.96
N ARG A 72 10.45 11.69 11.19
CA ARG A 72 9.42 11.59 10.16
C ARG A 72 9.67 12.57 9.01
N ASN A 73 9.42 12.09 7.80
CA ASN A 73 9.38 12.91 6.59
C ASN A 73 8.15 12.53 5.76
N GLU A 74 7.42 13.52 5.25
CA GLU A 74 6.24 13.31 4.38
C GLU A 74 6.57 13.45 2.89
N THR A 75 7.81 13.80 2.57
CA THR A 75 8.28 14.01 1.21
C THR A 75 8.44 12.66 0.52
N GLU A 76 7.61 12.44 -0.49
CA GLU A 76 7.74 11.32 -1.42
C GLU A 76 9.00 11.46 -2.28
N LEU A 77 9.56 10.31 -2.69
CA LEU A 77 10.75 10.27 -3.51
C LEU A 77 10.41 10.38 -5.00
N THR A 78 11.16 11.23 -5.71
CA THR A 78 11.17 11.21 -7.18
C THR A 78 12.28 10.29 -7.66
N VAL A 79 11.91 9.27 -8.45
CA VAL A 79 12.86 8.38 -9.10
C VAL A 79 12.89 8.63 -10.61
N PHE A 80 14.01 8.33 -11.26
CA PHE A 80 14.03 8.22 -12.71
C PHE A 80 13.19 7.03 -13.16
N GLY A 81 12.32 7.21 -14.13
CA GLY A 81 11.77 6.11 -14.93
C GLY A 81 12.43 6.07 -16.30
N GLY A 82 12.09 5.06 -17.10
CA GLY A 82 12.70 4.83 -18.41
C GLY A 82 12.37 5.90 -19.43
N MET A 83 11.24 6.59 -19.28
CA MET A 83 10.79 7.67 -20.16
C MET A 83 10.75 9.03 -19.45
N LYS A 84 10.32 9.05 -18.19
CA LYS A 84 10.20 10.27 -17.38
C LYS A 84 10.42 9.98 -15.91
N THR A 85 10.74 11.02 -15.14
CA THR A 85 10.76 10.91 -13.67
C THR A 85 9.36 10.64 -13.13
N LYS A 86 9.29 9.94 -12.00
CA LYS A 86 8.05 9.62 -11.29
C LYS A 86 8.22 9.89 -9.82
N LYS A 87 7.31 10.67 -9.25
CA LYS A 87 7.13 10.80 -7.81
C LYS A 87 6.36 9.57 -7.32
N ILE A 88 6.97 8.73 -6.48
CA ILE A 88 6.39 7.49 -5.98
C ILE A 88 5.80 7.73 -4.58
N ASP A 89 4.60 7.18 -4.36
CA ASP A 89 3.80 7.41 -3.16
C ASP A 89 4.45 6.82 -1.90
N VAL A 90 4.95 5.57 -1.98
CA VAL A 90 5.84 4.95 -0.98
C VAL A 90 6.89 4.09 -1.67
N VAL A 91 8.16 4.21 -1.30
CA VAL A 91 9.28 3.47 -1.89
C VAL A 91 10.25 2.98 -0.82
N VAL A 92 10.83 1.81 -1.06
CA VAL A 92 11.94 1.25 -0.32
C VAL A 92 13.20 1.34 -1.18
N VAL A 93 14.22 2.00 -0.65
CA VAL A 93 15.54 2.14 -1.26
C VAL A 93 16.57 1.48 -0.36
N LYS A 94 17.29 0.49 -0.91
CA LYS A 94 18.41 -0.16 -0.23
C LYS A 94 19.71 0.54 -0.63
N PRO A 95 20.59 0.95 0.32
CA PRO A 95 21.77 1.76 0.01
C PRO A 95 22.67 1.21 -1.11
N SER A 96 22.91 -0.10 -1.15
CA SER A 96 23.79 -0.74 -2.15
C SER A 96 23.08 -1.27 -3.40
N ILE A 97 21.76 -1.11 -3.51
CA ILE A 97 20.95 -1.67 -4.61
C ILE A 97 20.16 -0.58 -5.34
N GLY A 98 19.66 0.42 -4.62
CA GLY A 98 18.72 1.42 -5.12
C GLY A 98 17.25 1.08 -4.79
N PRO A 99 16.29 1.59 -5.57
CA PRO A 99 14.86 1.30 -5.39
C PRO A 99 14.57 -0.19 -5.61
N VAL A 100 13.99 -0.84 -4.59
CA VAL A 100 13.76 -2.29 -4.61
C VAL A 100 12.28 -2.67 -4.46
N LEU A 101 11.49 -1.81 -3.82
CA LEU A 101 10.05 -1.97 -3.69
C LEU A 101 9.36 -0.62 -3.74
N ALA A 102 8.21 -0.52 -4.40
CA ALA A 102 7.37 0.66 -4.40
C ALA A 102 5.90 0.28 -4.27
N VAL A 103 5.10 1.20 -3.74
CA VAL A 103 3.64 1.12 -3.73
C VAL A 103 3.11 2.43 -4.26
N SER A 104 2.33 2.39 -5.34
CA SER A 104 1.50 3.52 -5.75
C SER A 104 0.10 3.37 -5.20
N VAL A 105 -0.45 4.48 -4.71
CA VAL A 105 -1.78 4.54 -4.10
C VAL A 105 -2.62 5.55 -4.86
N LYS A 106 -3.83 5.14 -5.24
CA LYS A 106 -4.80 6.01 -5.90
C LYS A 106 -6.10 6.03 -5.12
N GLY A 107 -6.75 7.18 -5.14
CA GLY A 107 -8.06 7.41 -4.55
C GLY A 107 -9.03 7.95 -5.58
N THR A 108 -10.22 7.35 -5.69
CA THR A 108 -11.32 7.92 -6.48
C THR A 108 -12.56 8.10 -5.62
N ALA A 109 -12.99 9.36 -5.48
CA ALA A 109 -14.20 9.71 -4.73
C ALA A 109 -15.46 9.56 -5.61
N ASN A 110 -15.71 10.49 -6.55
CA ASN A 110 -17.01 10.62 -7.24
C ASN A 110 -16.89 10.69 -8.77
N ALA A 111 -15.83 10.14 -9.37
CA ALA A 111 -15.51 10.36 -10.79
C ALA A 111 -15.21 9.05 -11.52
N TYR A 112 -16.14 8.11 -11.45
CA TYR A 112 -15.87 6.74 -11.90
C TYR A 112 -15.74 6.63 -13.41
N ARG A 113 -16.40 7.51 -14.16
CA ARG A 113 -16.21 7.65 -15.61
C ARG A 113 -14.74 7.80 -16.03
N ASN A 114 -13.86 8.24 -15.12
CA ASN A 114 -12.43 8.40 -15.36
C ASN A 114 -11.61 7.14 -15.02
N LEU A 115 -12.22 6.04 -14.58
CA LEU A 115 -11.50 4.82 -14.21
C LEU A 115 -10.72 4.23 -15.39
N THR A 116 -11.20 4.36 -16.62
CA THR A 116 -10.44 3.99 -17.82
C THR A 116 -9.15 4.80 -17.93
N ASN A 117 -9.22 6.12 -17.77
CA ASN A 117 -8.01 6.97 -17.80
C ASN A 117 -7.05 6.61 -16.65
N ARG A 118 -7.58 6.24 -15.47
CA ARG A 118 -6.77 5.77 -14.34
C ARG A 118 -6.09 4.42 -14.62
N MET A 119 -6.74 3.54 -15.37
CA MET A 119 -6.14 2.29 -15.84
C MET A 119 -4.99 2.58 -16.80
N GLU A 120 -5.20 3.43 -17.82
CA GLU A 120 -4.16 3.81 -18.79
C GLU A 120 -2.94 4.45 -18.11
N GLU A 121 -3.18 5.33 -17.13
CA GLU A 121 -2.11 5.90 -16.31
C GLU A 121 -1.37 4.83 -15.51
N ALA A 122 -2.08 3.86 -14.93
CA ALA A 122 -1.46 2.77 -14.18
C ALA A 122 -0.57 1.90 -15.07
N VAL A 123 -0.99 1.58 -16.29
CA VAL A 123 -0.16 0.88 -17.30
C VAL A 123 1.09 1.70 -17.61
N GLY A 124 0.93 2.99 -17.91
CA GLY A 124 2.07 3.87 -18.22
C GLY A 124 3.06 4.00 -17.04
N ASP A 125 2.56 4.03 -15.81
CA ASP A 125 3.37 4.13 -14.59
C ASP A 125 4.20 2.86 -14.36
N SER A 126 3.63 1.66 -14.47
CA SER A 126 4.38 0.40 -14.33
C SER A 126 5.41 0.25 -15.44
N THR A 127 5.02 0.49 -16.70
CA THR A 127 5.95 0.41 -17.85
C THR A 127 7.14 1.35 -17.66
N ASN A 128 6.89 2.62 -17.32
CA ASN A 128 7.94 3.61 -17.10
C ASN A 128 8.93 3.17 -16.01
N ILE A 129 8.42 2.61 -14.93
CA ILE A 129 9.22 2.19 -13.79
C ILE A 129 10.01 0.91 -14.09
N HIS A 130 9.38 -0.12 -14.66
CA HIS A 130 10.04 -1.41 -14.91
C HIS A 130 11.03 -1.38 -16.08
N ILE A 131 10.93 -0.41 -17.00
CA ILE A 131 11.99 -0.17 -17.97
C ILE A 131 13.29 0.26 -17.26
N MET A 132 13.20 1.15 -16.27
CA MET A 132 14.38 1.64 -15.54
C MET A 132 14.84 0.67 -14.46
N TYR A 133 13.91 0.07 -13.72
CA TYR A 133 14.19 -0.86 -12.62
C TYR A 133 13.44 -2.19 -12.82
N PRO A 134 13.91 -3.06 -13.73
CA PRO A 134 13.22 -4.33 -14.04
C PRO A 134 12.99 -5.25 -12.84
N GLY A 135 13.88 -5.16 -11.83
CA GLY A 135 13.84 -5.95 -10.60
C GLY A 135 12.98 -5.35 -9.49
N MET A 136 12.57 -4.08 -9.57
CA MET A 136 11.80 -3.44 -8.50
C MET A 136 10.44 -4.11 -8.36
N VAL A 137 10.02 -4.37 -7.12
CA VAL A 137 8.68 -4.89 -6.81
C VAL A 137 7.72 -3.71 -6.73
N TYR A 138 6.73 -3.64 -7.59
CA TYR A 138 5.82 -2.51 -7.67
C TYR A 138 4.37 -2.94 -7.40
N GLY A 139 3.78 -2.35 -6.36
CA GLY A 139 2.39 -2.53 -5.98
C GLY A 139 1.50 -1.37 -6.46
N PHE A 140 0.29 -1.68 -6.89
CA PHE A 140 -0.75 -0.68 -7.19
C PHE A 140 -1.98 -0.90 -6.30
N LEU A 141 -2.26 0.05 -5.41
CA LEU A 141 -3.45 0.05 -4.55
C LEU A 141 -4.41 1.15 -4.98
N HIS A 142 -5.63 0.79 -5.36
CA HIS A 142 -6.68 1.76 -5.67
C HIS A 142 -7.83 1.66 -4.66
N VAL A 143 -8.13 2.77 -4.01
CA VAL A 143 -9.24 2.93 -3.07
C VAL A 143 -10.35 3.76 -3.71
N LEU A 144 -11.57 3.25 -3.69
CA LEU A 144 -12.77 3.82 -4.30
C LEU A 144 -13.80 4.09 -3.21
N ARG A 145 -14.51 5.22 -3.23
CA ARG A 145 -15.63 5.41 -2.29
C ARG A 145 -16.87 4.67 -2.73
N ALA A 146 -17.50 3.92 -1.85
CA ALA A 146 -18.67 3.09 -2.16
C ALA A 146 -19.81 3.88 -2.82
N ASN A 147 -20.05 5.13 -2.40
CA ASN A 147 -21.05 6.05 -2.98
C ASN A 147 -22.32 5.32 -3.41
N ARG A 148 -23.17 4.95 -2.45
CA ARG A 148 -24.30 4.09 -2.76
C ARG A 148 -25.35 4.85 -3.57
N GLU A 149 -25.88 4.22 -4.61
CA GLU A 149 -26.98 4.77 -5.42
C GLU A 149 -28.20 5.10 -4.53
N ALA A 150 -28.46 4.26 -3.52
CA ALA A 150 -29.51 4.46 -2.52
C ALA A 150 -29.35 5.74 -1.67
N ASP A 151 -28.14 6.31 -1.60
CA ASP A 151 -27.85 7.56 -0.87
C ASP A 151 -27.96 8.80 -1.78
N GLY A 152 -28.49 8.64 -3.01
CA GLY A 152 -28.72 9.73 -3.96
C GLY A 152 -27.53 10.05 -4.86
N PHE A 153 -26.49 9.22 -4.87
CA PHE A 153 -25.41 9.34 -5.85
C PHE A 153 -25.91 8.94 -7.25
N ASP A 154 -25.57 9.74 -8.26
CA ASP A 154 -25.81 9.39 -9.65
C ASP A 154 -25.21 8.00 -9.95
N ARG A 155 -25.94 7.13 -10.65
CA ARG A 155 -25.50 5.77 -10.99
C ARG A 155 -24.10 5.71 -11.65
N LYS A 156 -23.72 6.75 -12.38
CA LYS A 156 -22.41 6.88 -13.05
C LYS A 156 -21.25 7.13 -12.08
N ASP A 157 -21.54 7.59 -10.86
CA ASP A 157 -20.58 7.92 -9.81
C ASP A 157 -20.80 7.06 -8.55
N ALA A 158 -21.69 6.06 -8.65
CA ALA A 158 -22.00 5.10 -7.61
C ALA A 158 -21.13 3.83 -7.73
N GLY A 159 -20.58 3.37 -6.61
CA GLY A 159 -19.82 2.11 -6.52
C GLY A 159 -20.63 0.93 -6.09
N LEU A 160 -21.68 1.17 -5.32
CA LEU A 160 -22.66 0.17 -4.96
C LEU A 160 -24.03 0.58 -5.47
N LEU A 161 -24.65 -0.32 -6.23
CA LEU A 161 -26.01 -0.16 -6.72
C LEU A 161 -27.03 -0.45 -5.62
N VAL A 162 -28.31 -0.17 -5.88
CA VAL A 162 -29.42 -0.37 -4.93
C VAL A 162 -29.54 -1.84 -4.46
N ASP A 163 -29.21 -2.79 -5.33
CA ASP A 163 -29.20 -4.23 -5.03
C ASP A 163 -27.97 -4.69 -4.23
N GLY A 164 -27.03 -3.78 -3.94
CA GLY A 164 -25.81 -4.05 -3.19
C GLY A 164 -24.66 -4.61 -4.03
N THR A 165 -24.83 -4.77 -5.35
CA THR A 165 -23.72 -5.18 -6.23
C THR A 165 -22.80 -4.01 -6.54
N LEU A 166 -21.59 -4.33 -7.00
CA LEU A 166 -20.70 -3.33 -7.55
C LEU A 166 -21.26 -2.74 -8.83
N SER A 167 -20.89 -1.49 -9.14
CA SER A 167 -21.26 -0.91 -10.42
C SER A 167 -20.50 -1.60 -11.56
N PRO A 168 -21.12 -1.80 -12.74
CA PRO A 168 -20.48 -2.45 -13.89
C PRO A 168 -19.17 -1.77 -14.35
N MET A 169 -18.98 -0.51 -13.97
CA MET A 169 -17.77 0.24 -14.26
C MET A 169 -16.61 -0.20 -13.37
N ILE A 170 -16.86 -0.47 -12.08
CA ILE A 170 -15.86 -1.08 -11.19
C ILE A 170 -15.54 -2.49 -11.68
N ASP A 171 -16.52 -3.28 -12.08
CA ASP A 171 -16.28 -4.65 -12.58
C ASP A 171 -15.38 -4.66 -13.81
N ARG A 172 -15.66 -3.79 -14.80
CA ARG A 172 -14.79 -3.65 -15.99
C ARG A 172 -13.39 -3.15 -15.63
N TYR A 173 -13.30 -2.21 -14.70
CA TYR A 173 -12.02 -1.69 -14.24
C TYR A 173 -11.21 -2.79 -13.52
N ALA A 174 -11.84 -3.55 -12.64
CA ALA A 174 -11.24 -4.69 -11.97
C ALA A 174 -10.77 -5.74 -12.99
N ALA A 175 -11.61 -6.11 -13.97
CA ALA A 175 -11.22 -7.03 -15.03
C ALA A 175 -9.95 -6.59 -15.77
N ALA A 176 -9.83 -5.29 -16.09
CA ALA A 176 -8.63 -4.77 -16.72
C ALA A 176 -7.40 -4.75 -15.79
N LEU A 177 -7.59 -4.43 -14.50
CA LEU A 177 -6.50 -4.45 -13.51
C LEU A 177 -5.94 -5.86 -13.27
N ARG A 178 -6.74 -6.93 -13.45
CA ARG A 178 -6.28 -8.32 -13.34
C ARG A 178 -5.21 -8.65 -14.37
N GLU A 179 -5.38 -8.18 -15.61
CA GLU A 179 -4.41 -8.39 -16.70
C GLU A 179 -3.06 -7.70 -16.41
N MET A 180 -3.07 -6.67 -15.57
CA MET A 180 -1.87 -5.97 -15.14
C MET A 180 -1.29 -6.57 -13.85
N ALA A 181 -1.97 -7.50 -13.18
CA ALA A 181 -1.50 -8.07 -11.93
C ALA A 181 -0.52 -9.23 -12.16
N CYS A 182 0.07 -9.71 -11.07
CA CYS A 182 0.85 -10.94 -11.06
C CYS A 182 2.13 -10.94 -11.92
N ARG A 183 2.77 -9.79 -12.17
CA ARG A 183 4.15 -9.78 -12.66
C ARG A 183 5.04 -10.54 -11.67
N ARG A 184 5.76 -11.58 -12.10
CA ARG A 184 6.56 -12.43 -11.19
C ARG A 184 8.04 -12.32 -11.48
N LEU A 185 8.43 -12.51 -12.73
CA LEU A 185 9.81 -12.53 -13.19
C LEU A 185 10.23 -11.16 -13.71
N VAL A 186 11.53 -10.89 -13.65
CA VAL A 186 12.13 -9.64 -14.13
C VAL A 186 11.93 -9.45 -15.64
N ARG A 187 11.73 -10.54 -16.39
CA ARG A 187 11.53 -10.54 -17.84
C ARG A 187 10.06 -10.53 -18.27
N ASP A 188 9.14 -10.61 -17.32
CA ASP A 188 7.70 -10.48 -17.62
C ASP A 188 7.42 -9.06 -18.13
N ASP A 189 6.29 -8.90 -18.82
CA ASP A 189 5.86 -7.63 -19.41
C ASP A 189 6.03 -6.46 -18.42
N PRO A 190 6.72 -5.37 -18.79
CA PRO A 190 7.01 -4.26 -17.88
C PRO A 190 5.76 -3.49 -17.47
N SER A 191 4.65 -3.65 -18.19
CA SER A 191 3.37 -2.97 -17.95
C SER A 191 2.55 -3.59 -16.82
N GLY A 192 3.00 -4.73 -16.28
CA GLY A 192 2.39 -5.36 -15.10
C GLY A 192 2.94 -4.85 -13.77
N TYR A 193 2.21 -5.13 -12.70
CA TYR A 193 2.55 -4.94 -11.30
C TYR A 193 2.69 -6.30 -10.61
N GLU A 194 3.54 -6.38 -9.59
CA GLU A 194 3.72 -7.59 -8.80
C GLU A 194 2.51 -7.89 -7.91
N ALA A 195 1.84 -6.83 -7.43
CA ALA A 195 0.62 -6.89 -6.67
C ALA A 195 -0.31 -5.74 -7.06
N VAL A 196 -1.60 -6.03 -7.21
CA VAL A 196 -2.64 -5.03 -7.45
C VAL A 196 -3.74 -5.25 -6.42
N ALA A 197 -4.31 -4.19 -5.87
CA ALA A 197 -5.50 -4.31 -5.03
C ALA A 197 -6.51 -3.19 -5.28
N VAL A 198 -7.78 -3.54 -5.17
CA VAL A 198 -8.91 -2.61 -5.26
C VAL A 198 -9.74 -2.71 -3.99
N ALA A 199 -9.99 -1.57 -3.35
CA ALA A 199 -10.80 -1.49 -2.15
C ALA A 199 -11.95 -0.50 -2.37
N VAL A 200 -13.19 -0.95 -2.16
CA VAL A 200 -14.35 -0.06 -2.14
C VAL A 200 -14.69 0.24 -0.69
N VAL A 201 -14.74 1.52 -0.32
CA VAL A 201 -14.75 1.99 1.07
C VAL A 201 -16.03 2.74 1.37
N GLU A 202 -16.69 2.35 2.45
CA GLU A 202 -17.94 2.95 2.90
C GLU A 202 -17.76 4.41 3.35
N THR A 203 -18.76 5.23 3.00
CA THR A 203 -18.82 6.66 3.32
C THR A 203 -19.90 6.99 4.34
N ARG A 204 -20.82 6.04 4.59
CA ARG A 204 -21.87 6.20 5.59
C ARG A 204 -21.29 6.30 7.01
N PRO A 205 -21.77 7.23 7.87
CA PRO A 205 -21.18 7.48 9.18
C PRO A 205 -21.01 6.25 10.08
N GLN A 206 -21.95 5.30 10.04
CA GLN A 206 -21.94 4.10 10.89
C GLN A 206 -20.85 3.07 10.52
N ASP A 207 -20.40 3.09 9.27
CA ASP A 207 -19.49 2.09 8.70
C ASP A 207 -18.30 2.76 8.00
N VAL A 208 -18.08 4.05 8.20
CA VAL A 208 -17.08 4.84 7.48
C VAL A 208 -15.70 4.18 7.54
N GLY A 209 -15.00 4.18 6.39
CA GLY A 209 -13.68 3.55 6.25
C GLY A 209 -13.68 2.02 6.23
N ARG A 210 -14.84 1.37 6.40
CA ARG A 210 -14.97 -0.07 6.20
C ARG A 210 -14.90 -0.41 4.72
N VAL A 211 -14.17 -1.47 4.41
CA VAL A 211 -14.15 -2.03 3.05
C VAL A 211 -15.43 -2.82 2.81
N VAL A 212 -16.17 -2.47 1.76
CA VAL A 212 -17.48 -3.03 1.37
C VAL A 212 -17.45 -3.52 -0.08
N GLY A 213 -18.41 -4.36 -0.48
CA GLY A 213 -18.48 -4.89 -1.86
C GLY A 213 -17.33 -5.83 -2.27
N VAL A 214 -16.31 -5.97 -1.42
CA VAL A 214 -15.15 -6.83 -1.66
C VAL A 214 -15.44 -8.33 -1.73
N PRO A 215 -16.48 -8.94 -1.11
CA PRO A 215 -16.77 -10.36 -1.32
C PRO A 215 -16.91 -10.75 -2.80
N ALA A 216 -17.63 -9.96 -3.58
CA ALA A 216 -17.79 -10.21 -5.02
C ALA A 216 -16.46 -10.07 -5.80
N LEU A 217 -15.61 -9.11 -5.44
CA LEU A 217 -14.26 -8.98 -6.01
C LEU A 217 -13.32 -10.11 -5.53
N ARG A 218 -13.41 -10.54 -4.28
CA ARG A 218 -12.62 -11.66 -3.74
C ARG A 218 -12.98 -12.96 -4.44
N GLU A 219 -14.25 -13.19 -4.75
CA GLU A 219 -14.72 -14.38 -5.45
C GLU A 219 -14.35 -14.36 -6.94
N SER A 220 -14.52 -13.22 -7.61
CA SER A 220 -14.29 -13.12 -9.05
C SER A 220 -12.84 -12.82 -9.45
N ALA A 221 -12.09 -12.12 -8.59
CA ALA A 221 -10.74 -11.61 -8.82
C ALA A 221 -9.92 -11.62 -7.50
N PRO A 222 -9.68 -12.79 -6.89
CA PRO A 222 -8.96 -12.91 -5.61
C PRO A 222 -7.56 -12.28 -5.62
N GLU A 223 -6.91 -12.19 -6.77
CA GLU A 223 -5.62 -11.52 -6.97
C GLU A 223 -5.65 -10.01 -6.75
N LEU A 224 -6.85 -9.39 -6.77
CA LEU A 224 -7.07 -7.97 -6.48
C LEU A 224 -7.50 -7.72 -5.02
N ALA A 225 -7.58 -8.77 -4.21
CA ALA A 225 -8.00 -8.66 -2.82
C ALA A 225 -6.89 -8.01 -1.98
N LEU A 226 -7.26 -7.05 -1.13
CA LEU A 226 -6.37 -6.35 -0.22
C LEU A 226 -5.53 -7.30 0.65
N GLU A 227 -6.12 -8.42 1.08
CA GLU A 227 -5.48 -9.40 1.95
C GLU A 227 -4.26 -10.04 1.28
N THR A 228 -4.25 -10.13 -0.04
CA THR A 228 -3.16 -10.75 -0.80
C THR A 228 -2.06 -9.77 -1.20
N PHE A 229 -2.32 -8.45 -1.08
CA PHE A 229 -1.47 -7.40 -1.62
C PHE A 229 -0.06 -7.40 -1.01
N PHE A 230 0.04 -7.16 0.30
CA PHE A 230 1.32 -7.11 1.01
C PHE A 230 2.04 -8.46 1.07
N PRO A 231 1.36 -9.59 1.39
CA PRO A 231 1.99 -10.91 1.30
C PRO A 231 2.59 -11.19 -0.08
N THR A 232 1.95 -10.71 -1.15
CA THR A 232 2.48 -10.84 -2.51
C THR A 232 3.72 -9.98 -2.74
N LEU A 233 3.70 -8.72 -2.31
CA LEU A 233 4.87 -7.84 -2.41
C LEU A 233 6.10 -8.45 -1.73
N TYR A 234 5.95 -8.90 -0.48
CA TYR A 234 7.06 -9.48 0.28
C TYR A 234 7.54 -10.81 -0.30
N ARG A 235 6.62 -11.67 -0.73
CA ARG A 235 6.98 -12.95 -1.37
C ARG A 235 7.76 -12.73 -2.66
N VAL A 236 7.39 -11.75 -3.48
CA VAL A 236 8.12 -11.45 -4.71
C VAL A 236 9.47 -10.79 -4.38
N TYR A 237 9.52 -9.91 -3.39
CA TYR A 237 10.77 -9.32 -2.90
C TYR A 237 11.76 -10.41 -2.48
N ASP A 238 11.35 -11.32 -1.61
CA ASP A 238 12.20 -12.39 -1.09
C ASP A 238 12.71 -13.33 -2.21
N ARG A 239 11.93 -13.49 -3.28
CA ARG A 239 12.36 -14.25 -4.47
C ARG A 239 13.37 -13.51 -5.34
N ARG A 240 13.28 -12.18 -5.43
CA ARG A 240 14.14 -11.34 -6.29
C ARG A 240 15.44 -10.93 -5.63
N PHE A 241 15.41 -10.76 -4.32
CA PHE A 241 16.56 -10.35 -3.53
C PHE A 241 16.96 -11.46 -2.52
N PRO A 242 17.16 -12.73 -2.96
CA PRO A 242 17.47 -13.82 -2.05
C PRO A 242 18.96 -13.84 -1.65
N PHE A 243 19.82 -13.16 -2.42
CA PHE A 243 21.26 -13.31 -2.33
C PHE A 243 21.83 -12.60 -1.10
N ARG A 244 22.61 -13.36 -0.33
CA ARG A 244 23.37 -12.89 0.83
C ARG A 244 24.84 -12.82 0.45
N GLY A 245 25.18 -11.85 -0.40
CA GLY A 245 26.57 -11.55 -0.74
C GLY A 245 27.13 -10.48 0.20
N GLU A 246 28.44 -10.48 0.43
CA GLU A 246 29.11 -9.43 1.20
C GLU A 246 28.80 -8.02 0.65
N SER A 247 28.65 -7.90 -0.68
CA SER A 247 28.32 -6.64 -1.37
C SER A 247 26.85 -6.19 -1.24
N VAL A 248 25.94 -7.08 -0.81
CA VAL A 248 24.49 -6.80 -0.67
C VAL A 248 23.93 -7.40 0.63
N ALA A 249 24.71 -7.35 1.70
CA ALA A 249 24.36 -7.93 3.01
C ALA A 249 23.06 -7.36 3.63
N GLU A 250 22.59 -6.21 3.14
CA GLU A 250 21.36 -5.55 3.58
C GLU A 250 20.12 -5.89 2.75
N ALA A 251 20.26 -6.68 1.67
CA ALA A 251 19.12 -7.12 0.86
C ALA A 251 18.04 -7.87 1.67
N PRO A 252 18.38 -8.76 2.63
CA PRO A 252 17.37 -9.48 3.40
C PRO A 252 16.52 -8.55 4.29
N ARG A 253 15.22 -8.84 4.37
CA ARG A 253 14.28 -8.22 5.31
C ARG A 253 14.59 -8.64 6.75
N ARG A 254 14.48 -7.71 7.69
CA ARG A 254 14.74 -7.93 9.12
C ARG A 254 13.54 -8.58 9.82
N CYS A 255 13.80 -9.17 10.97
CA CYS A 255 12.77 -9.52 11.94
C CYS A 255 12.99 -8.67 13.19
N TRP A 256 11.90 -8.29 13.85
CA TRP A 256 11.89 -7.41 15.00
C TRP A 256 11.76 -8.21 16.28
N SER A 257 12.50 -7.81 17.32
CA SER A 257 12.34 -8.35 18.66
C SER A 257 10.89 -8.12 19.13
N PRO A 258 10.21 -9.14 19.68
CA PRO A 258 8.90 -8.98 20.32
C PRO A 258 8.90 -7.90 21.43
N ASP A 259 10.05 -7.72 22.10
CA ASP A 259 10.23 -6.73 23.17
C ASP A 259 10.52 -5.30 22.68
N SER A 260 10.36 -5.05 21.37
CA SER A 260 10.57 -3.74 20.76
C SER A 260 9.79 -2.66 21.54
N PRO A 261 10.43 -1.55 21.93
CA PRO A 261 9.77 -0.44 22.63
C PRO A 261 8.47 0.01 21.95
N LEU A 262 8.46 0.06 20.60
CA LEU A 262 7.29 0.35 19.80
C LEU A 262 6.11 -0.60 20.10
N PHE A 263 6.34 -1.91 20.10
CA PHE A 263 5.27 -2.90 20.25
C PHE A 263 4.69 -2.87 21.67
N ARG A 264 5.54 -2.72 22.69
CA ARG A 264 5.08 -2.52 24.07
C ARG A 264 4.25 -1.25 24.23
N LYS A 265 4.64 -0.16 23.53
CA LYS A 265 3.85 1.07 23.51
C LYS A 265 2.49 0.85 22.83
N LEU A 266 2.47 0.22 21.66
CA LEU A 266 1.24 -0.07 20.93
C LEU A 266 0.30 -0.98 21.72
N GLU A 267 0.84 -2.01 22.37
CA GLU A 267 0.06 -2.87 23.27
C GLU A 267 -0.49 -2.10 24.48
N GLY A 268 0.29 -1.18 25.05
CA GLY A 268 -0.19 -0.29 26.12
C GLY A 268 -1.29 0.68 25.69
N GLU A 269 -1.29 1.13 24.42
CA GLU A 269 -2.25 2.12 23.89
C GLU A 269 -3.50 1.49 23.26
N LEU A 270 -3.36 0.32 22.63
CA LEU A 270 -4.39 -0.36 21.82
C LEU A 270 -4.74 -1.77 22.35
N GLY A 271 -4.07 -2.23 23.40
CA GLY A 271 -4.24 -3.58 23.95
C GLY A 271 -3.56 -4.67 23.11
N ALA A 272 -3.82 -5.93 23.48
CA ALA A 272 -3.21 -7.10 22.85
C ALA A 272 -3.59 -7.26 21.36
N THR A 273 -4.69 -6.65 20.92
CA THR A 273 -5.21 -6.68 19.54
C THR A 273 -4.68 -5.55 18.66
N TRP A 274 -3.62 -4.85 19.08
CA TRP A 274 -3.08 -3.70 18.35
C TRP A 274 -2.73 -4.01 16.87
N GLN A 275 -2.29 -5.24 16.57
CA GLN A 275 -2.00 -5.67 15.20
C GLN A 275 -3.25 -5.68 14.31
N ASP A 276 -4.37 -6.17 14.84
CA ASP A 276 -5.66 -6.18 14.15
C ASP A 276 -6.22 -4.76 13.99
N GLU A 277 -6.10 -3.93 15.03
CA GLU A 277 -6.55 -2.54 14.99
C GLU A 277 -5.78 -1.70 13.97
N LEU A 278 -4.46 -1.92 13.88
CA LEU A 278 -3.63 -1.24 12.89
C LEU A 278 -3.73 -1.89 11.51
N GLY A 279 -4.08 -3.17 11.40
CA GLY A 279 -4.01 -3.92 10.14
C GLY A 279 -2.57 -4.22 9.72
N ILE A 280 -1.70 -4.54 10.68
CA ILE A 280 -0.28 -4.82 10.49
C ILE A 280 0.07 -6.14 11.18
N GLU A 281 0.70 -7.07 10.46
CA GLU A 281 1.24 -8.29 11.04
C GLU A 281 2.76 -8.13 11.24
N ALA A 282 3.20 -7.89 12.48
CA ALA A 282 4.61 -7.61 12.75
C ALA A 282 5.50 -8.80 12.40
N ARG A 283 6.59 -8.54 11.68
CA ARG A 283 7.58 -9.56 11.34
C ARG A 283 8.49 -9.81 12.53
N LEU A 284 8.04 -10.66 13.45
CA LEU A 284 8.76 -10.94 14.70
C LEU A 284 9.92 -11.92 14.50
N ALA A 285 10.98 -11.74 15.29
CA ALA A 285 12.05 -12.71 15.44
C ALA A 285 11.52 -13.92 16.24
N PRO A 286 12.01 -15.15 15.93
CA PRO A 286 11.66 -16.35 16.68
C PRO A 286 12.18 -16.31 18.11
#